data_AF-A0A9P9PW02-F1
#
_entry.id   AF-A0A9P9PW02-F1
#
_cell.length_a   1.000
_cell.length_b   1.000
_cell.length_c   1.000
_cell.angle_alpha   90.00
_cell.angle_beta   90.00
_cell.angle_gamma   90.00
#
_symmetry.space_group_name_H-M   'P 1'
#
loop_
_entity.id
_entity.type
_entity.pdbx_description
1 polymer ?
#
loop_
_entity_poly.entity_id
_entity_poly.type
_entity_poly.pdbx_seq_one_letter_code
_entity_poly.pdbx_strand_id
1 'polypeptide(L)'
;MISQVALIALVASIASAQTLNIPTRVGEIVSLPAPSNITGSEDFGNKEFDRGRPCDSDADTGSDSAVFILNDGASISNVIIGANALEGVHCLGSCTLTNVWFRDVCEDAVSVLGTGNALIVGGGAQEAKDKVVQHNGAGTVTIRDYTVVNAGKLYRSCGDCTNNEQKSPRNVIVENVRAFGLTSDLVGINSNFGDTAIISGSCGTTKKVCAEYKGVNKGSGSSSKLDTNANCGGDQGKLSVLPTCGGAQPTAAPVSTAKTSTTKAASTAKATSTKATTLATKTSTKTSAAATATKDSSSGTVQKWGQCGGSGYTGATACVSGATCTKQNAYYSQCL
;
A
#
# COMPACT_ATOMS: atom_id res chain seq x y z
N MET A 1 -53.94 37.81 30.96
CA MET A 1 -52.89 36.83 31.29
C MET A 1 -52.74 35.91 30.09
N ILE A 2 -51.70 36.11 29.28
CA ILE A 2 -51.48 35.37 28.02
C ILE A 2 -50.55 34.21 28.33
N SER A 3 -51.02 32.99 28.07
CA SER A 3 -50.32 31.72 28.34
C SER A 3 -49.15 31.55 27.37
N GLN A 4 -47.95 31.37 27.91
CA GLN A 4 -46.74 31.07 27.14
C GLN A 4 -46.84 29.66 26.54
N VAL A 5 -46.83 29.58 25.22
CA VAL A 5 -46.60 28.35 24.46
C VAL A 5 -45.08 28.17 24.33
N ALA A 6 -44.54 27.13 24.94
CA ALA A 6 -43.14 26.75 24.78
C ALA A 6 -42.93 26.07 23.42
N LEU A 7 -42.19 26.72 22.53
CA LEU A 7 -41.78 26.19 21.24
C LEU A 7 -40.47 25.40 21.44
N ILE A 8 -40.56 24.07 21.56
CA ILE A 8 -39.38 23.18 21.56
C ILE A 8 -38.99 22.96 20.09
N ALA A 9 -37.97 23.66 19.62
CA ALA A 9 -37.36 23.39 18.32
C ALA A 9 -36.45 22.15 18.44
N LEU A 10 -36.90 21.02 17.90
CA LEU A 10 -36.11 19.80 17.76
C LEU A 10 -35.09 20.01 16.63
N VAL A 11 -33.87 20.44 16.97
CA VAL A 11 -32.77 20.51 15.99
C VAL A 11 -32.26 19.08 15.76
N ALA A 12 -32.77 18.43 14.72
CA ALA A 12 -32.20 17.19 14.23
C ALA A 12 -30.81 17.49 13.66
N SER A 13 -29.76 17.16 14.40
CA SER A 13 -28.39 17.17 13.89
C SER A 13 -28.28 16.09 12.81
N ILE A 14 -28.31 16.51 11.54
CA ILE A 14 -28.00 15.65 10.42
C ILE A 14 -26.49 15.38 10.51
N ALA A 15 -26.11 14.25 11.10
CA ALA A 15 -24.75 13.76 11.00
C ALA A 15 -24.52 13.39 9.52
N SER A 16 -23.85 14.27 8.77
CA SER A 16 -23.37 13.91 7.45
C SER A 16 -22.39 12.75 7.61
N ALA A 17 -22.78 11.56 7.16
CA ALA A 17 -21.85 10.46 7.01
C ALA A 17 -20.70 10.95 6.11
N GLN A 18 -19.49 11.04 6.66
CA GLN A 18 -18.33 11.41 5.86
C GLN A 18 -18.06 10.28 4.88
N THR A 19 -18.17 10.58 3.59
CA THR A 19 -17.83 9.65 2.51
C THR A 19 -16.43 9.93 2.00
N LEU A 20 -15.67 8.89 1.66
CA LEU A 20 -14.37 9.06 1.03
C LEU A 20 -14.54 9.63 -0.39
N ASN A 21 -13.87 10.75 -0.69
CA ASN A 21 -13.92 11.35 -2.03
C ASN A 21 -12.97 10.61 -2.99
N ILE A 22 -13.43 9.48 -3.51
CA ILE A 22 -12.71 8.70 -4.53
C ILE A 22 -12.83 9.42 -5.89
N PRO A 23 -11.75 9.58 -6.66
CA PRO A 23 -11.77 10.13 -8.01
C PRO A 23 -12.76 9.41 -8.93
N THR A 24 -13.24 10.12 -9.95
CA THR A 24 -14.05 9.49 -11.00
C THR A 24 -13.22 8.44 -11.74
N ARG A 25 -13.74 7.22 -11.84
CA ARG A 25 -13.13 6.14 -12.62
C ARG A 25 -13.02 6.54 -14.09
N VAL A 26 -11.92 6.16 -14.73
CA VAL A 26 -11.76 6.20 -16.18
C VAL A 26 -12.07 4.84 -16.79
N GLY A 27 -13.09 4.78 -17.64
CA GLY A 27 -13.50 3.57 -18.34
C GLY A 27 -14.37 2.61 -17.53
N GLU A 28 -14.51 1.39 -18.02
CA GLU A 28 -15.21 0.30 -17.35
C GLU A 28 -14.37 -0.31 -16.22
N ILE A 29 -15.03 -1.03 -15.30
CA ILE A 29 -14.35 -1.83 -14.29
C ILE A 29 -13.61 -2.98 -14.98
N VAL A 30 -12.34 -3.17 -14.63
CA VAL A 30 -11.54 -4.30 -15.10
C VAL A 30 -11.52 -5.39 -14.03
N SER A 31 -12.38 -6.40 -14.19
CA SER A 31 -12.39 -7.59 -13.34
C SER A 31 -11.27 -8.54 -13.75
N LEU A 32 -10.25 -8.67 -12.90
CA LEU A 32 -9.08 -9.51 -13.16
C LEU A 32 -9.34 -10.98 -12.78
N PRO A 33 -9.09 -11.95 -13.68
CA PRO A 33 -9.27 -13.36 -13.37
C PRO A 33 -8.22 -13.90 -12.39
N ALA A 34 -7.04 -13.28 -12.35
CA ALA A 34 -5.88 -13.59 -11.49
C ALA A 34 -5.24 -12.28 -11.02
N PRO A 35 -4.42 -12.27 -9.95
CA PRO A 35 -3.71 -11.07 -9.53
C PRO A 35 -2.86 -10.50 -10.66
N SER A 36 -2.86 -9.17 -10.80
CA SER A 36 -1.95 -8.49 -11.70
C SER A 36 -0.59 -8.32 -11.03
N ASN A 37 0.42 -9.01 -11.56
CA ASN A 37 1.80 -8.96 -11.05
C ASN A 37 2.54 -7.76 -11.64
N ILE A 38 2.97 -6.84 -10.78
CA ILE A 38 3.69 -5.62 -11.12
C ILE A 38 5.15 -5.77 -10.73
N THR A 39 6.07 -5.57 -11.66
CA THR A 39 7.53 -5.65 -11.44
C THR A 39 8.25 -4.31 -11.61
N GLY A 40 7.59 -3.33 -12.22
CA GLY A 40 8.10 -1.99 -12.47
C GLY A 40 7.22 -0.91 -11.84
N SER A 41 7.09 0.22 -12.53
CA SER A 41 6.21 1.32 -12.12
C SER A 41 5.09 1.48 -13.13
N GLU A 42 3.85 1.45 -12.65
CA GLU A 42 2.66 1.52 -13.50
C GLU A 42 1.72 2.65 -13.05
N ASP A 43 1.26 3.45 -14.01
CA ASP A 43 0.20 4.45 -13.81
C ASP A 43 -1.07 3.95 -14.48
N PHE A 44 -2.14 3.79 -13.70
CA PHE A 44 -3.41 3.26 -14.19
C PHE A 44 -4.40 4.35 -14.60
N GLY A 45 -4.09 5.63 -14.45
CA GLY A 45 -4.90 6.75 -14.94
C GLY A 45 -6.32 6.78 -14.38
N ASN A 46 -6.50 6.46 -13.10
CA ASN A 46 -7.76 6.28 -12.38
C ASN A 46 -8.69 5.20 -12.96
N LYS A 47 -8.14 4.19 -13.64
CA LYS A 47 -8.89 2.97 -13.95
C LYS A 47 -9.23 2.22 -12.66
N GLU A 48 -10.33 1.47 -12.71
CA GLU A 48 -10.79 0.66 -11.59
C GLU A 48 -10.59 -0.82 -11.88
N PHE A 49 -10.03 -1.54 -10.91
CA PHE A 49 -9.76 -2.96 -10.98
C PHE A 49 -10.39 -3.67 -9.78
N ASP A 50 -10.91 -4.87 -10.01
CA ASP A 50 -11.37 -5.76 -8.96
C ASP A 50 -11.14 -7.23 -9.37
N ARG A 51 -11.69 -8.19 -8.63
CA ARG A 51 -11.64 -9.63 -8.95
C ARG A 51 -13.00 -10.17 -9.39
N GLY A 52 -14.02 -9.31 -9.53
CA GLY A 52 -15.39 -9.71 -9.86
C GLY A 52 -16.07 -10.63 -8.82
N ARG A 53 -15.57 -10.64 -7.59
CA ARG A 53 -16.08 -11.50 -6.51
C ARG A 53 -16.57 -10.65 -5.34
N PRO A 54 -17.83 -10.81 -4.90
CA PRO A 54 -18.35 -10.04 -3.79
C PRO A 54 -17.58 -10.36 -2.51
N CYS A 55 -17.46 -9.34 -1.67
CA CYS A 55 -16.83 -9.43 -0.36
C CYS A 55 -17.83 -10.02 0.65
N ASP A 56 -17.96 -11.35 0.63
CA ASP A 56 -18.92 -12.11 1.44
C ASP A 56 -18.30 -12.77 2.68
N SER A 57 -16.97 -12.67 2.83
CA SER A 57 -16.25 -13.14 4.01
C SER A 57 -15.03 -12.28 4.32
N ASP A 58 -14.64 -12.25 5.59
CA ASP A 58 -13.43 -11.57 6.07
C ASP A 58 -12.26 -12.57 6.23
N ALA A 59 -12.32 -13.69 5.50
CA ALA A 59 -11.32 -14.74 5.59
C ALA A 59 -10.09 -14.41 4.75
N ASP A 60 -8.90 -14.71 5.28
CA ASP A 60 -7.64 -14.69 4.53
C ASP A 60 -7.73 -15.68 3.37
N THR A 61 -7.86 -15.13 2.16
CA THR A 61 -7.93 -15.90 0.91
C THR A 61 -6.58 -15.94 0.19
N GLY A 62 -5.55 -15.34 0.78
CA GLY A 62 -4.17 -15.35 0.32
C GLY A 62 -3.93 -14.53 -0.94
N SER A 63 -2.64 -14.47 -1.32
CA SER A 63 -2.17 -13.61 -2.41
C SER A 63 -2.74 -13.94 -3.79
N ASP A 64 -3.23 -15.16 -4.02
CA ASP A 64 -3.89 -15.55 -5.27
C ASP A 64 -5.23 -14.81 -5.48
N SER A 65 -5.77 -14.22 -4.42
CA SER A 65 -7.00 -13.44 -4.42
C SER A 65 -6.76 -11.94 -4.51
N ALA A 66 -5.52 -11.46 -4.38
CA ALA A 66 -5.20 -10.03 -4.46
C ALA A 66 -5.54 -9.43 -5.83
N VAL A 67 -5.92 -8.16 -5.87
CA VAL A 67 -6.05 -7.42 -7.14
C VAL A 67 -4.68 -7.19 -7.76
N PHE A 68 -3.72 -6.70 -6.96
CA PHE A 68 -2.35 -6.46 -7.40
C PHE A 68 -1.32 -7.13 -6.49
N ILE A 69 -0.30 -7.71 -7.10
CA ILE A 69 0.92 -8.17 -6.42
C ILE A 69 2.07 -7.30 -6.91
N LEU A 70 2.66 -6.53 -6.02
CA LEU A 70 3.83 -5.70 -6.27
C LEU A 70 5.08 -6.46 -5.85
N ASN A 71 5.94 -6.76 -6.81
CA ASN A 71 7.26 -7.31 -6.53
C ASN A 71 8.14 -6.27 -5.83
N ASP A 72 9.27 -6.71 -5.26
CA ASP A 72 10.20 -5.81 -4.60
C ASP A 72 10.66 -4.67 -5.54
N GLY A 73 10.50 -3.44 -5.08
CA GLY A 73 10.79 -2.21 -5.81
C GLY A 73 9.67 -1.70 -6.73
N ALA A 74 8.55 -2.44 -6.88
CA ALA A 74 7.47 -2.05 -7.77
C ALA A 74 6.63 -0.88 -7.24
N SER A 75 6.02 -0.13 -8.16
CA SER A 75 5.11 0.95 -7.81
C SER A 75 3.85 0.98 -8.67
N ILE A 76 2.75 1.44 -8.07
CA ILE A 76 1.51 1.72 -8.77
C ILE A 76 1.01 3.12 -8.44
N SER A 77 0.35 3.75 -9.40
CA SER A 77 -0.26 5.06 -9.20
C SER A 77 -1.60 5.23 -9.89
N ASN A 78 -2.41 6.15 -9.35
CA ASN A 78 -3.72 6.56 -9.90
C ASN A 78 -4.59 5.35 -10.22
N VAL A 79 -4.92 4.55 -9.21
CA VAL A 79 -5.71 3.33 -9.37
C VAL A 79 -6.84 3.29 -8.36
N ILE A 80 -7.99 2.79 -8.80
CA ILE A 80 -9.14 2.52 -7.94
C ILE A 80 -9.27 1.02 -7.81
N ILE A 81 -9.37 0.53 -6.59
CA ILE A 81 -9.65 -0.86 -6.24
C ILE A 81 -11.14 -0.93 -5.92
N GLY A 82 -11.87 -1.68 -6.75
CA GLY A 82 -13.32 -1.82 -6.68
C GLY A 82 -13.77 -2.62 -5.46
N ALA A 83 -15.08 -2.59 -5.20
CA ALA A 83 -15.66 -3.24 -4.02
C ALA A 83 -15.66 -4.78 -4.08
N ASN A 84 -15.39 -5.38 -5.24
CA ASN A 84 -15.37 -6.84 -5.43
C ASN A 84 -13.92 -7.38 -5.50
N ALA A 85 -13.05 -6.87 -4.62
CA ALA A 85 -11.61 -7.10 -4.66
C ALA A 85 -11.17 -8.39 -3.94
N LEU A 86 -11.89 -8.83 -2.89
CA LEU A 86 -11.46 -9.81 -1.88
C LEU A 86 -10.19 -9.39 -1.11
N GLU A 87 -9.08 -9.26 -1.82
CA GLU A 87 -7.78 -8.86 -1.28
C GLU A 87 -7.27 -7.68 -2.10
N GLY A 88 -6.76 -6.64 -1.44
CA GLY A 88 -6.37 -5.39 -2.10
C GLY A 88 -5.04 -5.51 -2.86
N VAL A 89 -4.00 -4.91 -2.27
CA VAL A 89 -2.66 -4.82 -2.87
C VAL A 89 -1.63 -5.51 -1.97
N HIS A 90 -0.89 -6.47 -2.51
CA HIS A 90 0.15 -7.18 -1.77
C HIS A 90 1.54 -6.72 -2.20
N CYS A 91 2.38 -6.31 -1.25
CA CYS A 91 3.78 -5.98 -1.49
C CYS A 91 4.69 -7.13 -1.05
N LEU A 92 5.45 -7.70 -1.98
CA LEU A 92 6.39 -8.80 -1.72
C LEU A 92 7.78 -8.35 -1.25
N GLY A 93 7.97 -7.04 -1.09
CA GLY A 93 9.18 -6.39 -0.62
C GLY A 93 8.93 -4.90 -0.46
N SER A 94 9.90 -4.07 -0.84
CA SER A 94 9.69 -2.62 -0.91
C SER A 94 8.67 -2.30 -2.00
N CYS A 95 7.77 -1.34 -1.77
CA CYS A 95 6.77 -0.97 -2.77
C CYS A 95 6.33 0.49 -2.60
N THR A 96 5.75 1.07 -3.65
CA THR A 96 5.15 2.42 -3.57
C THR A 96 3.75 2.44 -4.17
N LEU A 97 2.80 3.00 -3.41
CA LEU A 97 1.43 3.24 -3.82
C LEU A 97 1.18 4.75 -3.77
N THR A 98 0.90 5.36 -4.93
CA THR A 98 0.62 6.80 -5.02
C THR A 98 -0.79 7.03 -5.52
N ASN A 99 -1.63 7.75 -4.76
CA ASN A 99 -3.00 8.05 -5.17
C ASN A 99 -3.81 6.77 -5.49
N VAL A 100 -3.77 5.79 -4.58
CA VAL A 100 -4.48 4.51 -4.68
C VAL A 100 -5.72 4.55 -3.79
N TRP A 101 -6.88 4.19 -4.34
CA TRP A 101 -8.18 4.30 -3.69
C TRP A 101 -8.86 2.95 -3.54
N PHE A 102 -9.49 2.69 -2.40
CA PHE A 102 -10.24 1.45 -2.16
C PHE A 102 -11.70 1.78 -1.88
N ARG A 103 -12.61 1.27 -2.72
CA ARG A 103 -14.06 1.54 -2.59
C ARG A 103 -14.68 0.88 -1.37
N ASP A 104 -14.25 -0.34 -1.07
CA ASP A 104 -14.72 -1.17 0.03
C ASP A 104 -13.61 -2.17 0.32
N VAL A 105 -13.14 -2.21 1.57
CA VAL A 105 -12.04 -3.09 1.99
C VAL A 105 -12.64 -4.32 2.63
N CYS A 106 -12.44 -5.46 1.98
CA CYS A 106 -12.92 -6.76 2.44
C CYS A 106 -12.11 -7.29 3.61
N GLU A 107 -10.87 -7.72 3.34
CA GLU A 107 -9.93 -8.13 4.38
C GLU A 107 -8.96 -6.98 4.70
N ASP A 108 -7.98 -6.75 3.82
CA ASP A 108 -6.97 -5.70 3.93
C ASP A 108 -6.89 -4.90 2.62
N ALA A 109 -6.69 -3.58 2.72
CA ALA A 109 -6.45 -2.75 1.55
C ALA A 109 -5.03 -2.97 1.02
N VAL A 110 -4.05 -2.98 1.93
CA VAL A 110 -2.64 -3.17 1.60
C VAL A 110 -2.00 -4.14 2.58
N SER A 111 -1.38 -5.19 2.05
CA SER A 111 -0.62 -6.17 2.82
C SER A 111 0.86 -6.13 2.45
N VAL A 112 1.70 -5.67 3.37
CA VAL A 112 3.16 -5.62 3.21
C VAL A 112 3.75 -6.91 3.73
N LEU A 113 3.95 -7.86 2.81
CA LEU A 113 4.28 -9.26 3.10
C LEU A 113 5.78 -9.51 3.23
N GLY A 114 6.57 -8.91 2.34
CA GLY A 114 8.01 -9.11 2.29
C GLY A 114 8.80 -8.07 3.07
N THR A 115 10.09 -8.35 3.24
CA THR A 115 11.03 -7.41 3.86
C THR A 115 11.30 -6.24 2.92
N GLY A 116 11.16 -5.02 3.40
CA GLY A 116 11.33 -3.80 2.61
C GLY A 116 10.49 -2.65 3.13
N ASN A 117 10.71 -1.46 2.56
CA ASN A 117 9.93 -0.28 2.93
C ASN A 117 8.74 -0.09 1.98
N ALA A 118 7.55 0.14 2.53
CA ALA A 118 6.38 0.51 1.75
C ALA A 118 6.09 2.00 1.92
N LEU A 119 5.84 2.69 0.80
CA LEU A 119 5.42 4.09 0.79
C LEU A 119 4.00 4.19 0.23
N ILE A 120 3.06 4.67 1.03
CA ILE A 120 1.67 4.91 0.66
C ILE A 120 1.43 6.42 0.77
N VAL A 121 1.21 7.08 -0.37
CA VAL A 121 1.09 8.55 -0.42
C VAL A 121 -0.15 8.97 -1.20
N GLY A 122 -1.00 9.79 -0.57
CA GLY A 122 -2.28 10.17 -1.14
C GLY A 122 -3.24 8.98 -1.26
N GLY A 123 -4.43 9.22 -1.79
CA GLY A 123 -5.44 8.18 -1.89
C GLY A 123 -6.24 7.99 -0.61
N GLY A 124 -6.90 6.84 -0.50
CA GLY A 124 -7.73 6.54 0.65
C GLY A 124 -8.41 5.18 0.60
N ALA A 125 -8.92 4.74 1.74
CA ALA A 125 -9.68 3.50 1.87
C ALA A 125 -10.91 3.72 2.74
N GLN A 126 -11.97 2.96 2.47
CA GLN A 126 -13.16 2.98 3.30
C GLN A 126 -13.74 1.59 3.57
N GLU A 127 -14.56 1.50 4.62
CA GLU A 127 -15.32 0.29 5.00
C GLU A 127 -14.46 -0.92 5.42
N ALA A 128 -13.23 -0.69 5.88
CA ALA A 128 -12.35 -1.75 6.36
C ALA A 128 -12.76 -2.27 7.74
N LYS A 129 -13.38 -3.45 7.82
CA LYS A 129 -13.91 -3.99 9.09
C LYS A 129 -12.88 -4.09 10.22
N ASP A 130 -11.65 -4.53 9.92
CA ASP A 130 -10.56 -4.62 10.93
C ASP A 130 -9.40 -3.66 10.67
N LYS A 131 -8.70 -3.78 9.53
CA LYS A 131 -7.47 -3.01 9.29
C LYS A 131 -7.34 -2.63 7.82
N VAL A 132 -6.77 -1.46 7.56
CA VAL A 132 -6.48 -1.00 6.19
C VAL A 132 -5.13 -1.53 5.72
N VAL A 133 -4.10 -1.35 6.55
CA VAL A 133 -2.73 -1.75 6.24
C VAL A 133 -2.25 -2.83 7.21
N GLN A 134 -1.97 -4.01 6.66
CA GLN A 134 -1.37 -5.14 7.35
C GLN A 134 0.14 -5.20 7.05
N HIS A 135 0.97 -5.28 8.09
CA HIS A 135 2.43 -5.34 7.92
C HIS A 135 2.99 -6.63 8.52
N ASN A 136 3.48 -7.51 7.65
CA ASN A 136 3.97 -8.86 7.97
C ASN A 136 5.48 -9.00 7.81
N GLY A 137 6.08 -8.29 6.83
CA GLY A 137 7.52 -8.26 6.62
C GLY A 137 8.26 -7.32 7.58
N ALA A 138 9.59 -7.38 7.60
CA ALA A 138 10.41 -6.42 8.34
C ALA A 138 10.63 -5.16 7.51
N GLY A 139 10.64 -3.99 8.13
CA GLY A 139 10.84 -2.72 7.43
C GLY A 139 9.99 -1.59 7.97
N THR A 140 9.78 -0.56 7.15
CA THR A 140 9.00 0.63 7.51
C THR A 140 7.88 0.86 6.50
N VAL A 141 6.66 1.05 7.01
CA VAL A 141 5.54 1.56 6.22
C VAL A 141 5.39 3.05 6.49
N THR A 142 5.46 3.88 5.45
CA THR A 142 5.11 5.30 5.54
C THR A 142 3.75 5.53 4.90
N ILE A 143 2.82 6.09 5.66
CA ILE A 143 1.46 6.44 5.21
C ILE A 143 1.32 7.95 5.32
N ARG A 144 1.25 8.63 4.18
CA ARG A 144 1.20 10.10 4.13
C ARG A 144 0.06 10.61 3.26
N ASP A 145 -0.56 11.71 3.68
CA ASP A 145 -1.63 12.41 2.93
C ASP A 145 -2.82 11.48 2.60
N TYR A 146 -3.08 10.49 3.46
CA TYR A 146 -4.07 9.44 3.23
C TYR A 146 -5.38 9.76 3.96
N THR A 147 -6.51 9.39 3.37
CA THR A 147 -7.82 9.47 4.05
C THR A 147 -8.39 8.08 4.29
N VAL A 148 -8.76 7.78 5.53
CA VAL A 148 -9.44 6.54 5.90
C VAL A 148 -10.81 6.86 6.49
N VAL A 149 -11.83 6.12 6.05
CA VAL A 149 -13.22 6.28 6.48
C VAL A 149 -13.79 4.92 6.93
N ASN A 150 -14.46 4.86 8.08
CA ASN A 150 -15.15 3.65 8.57
C ASN A 150 -14.23 2.42 8.58
N ALA A 151 -13.13 2.50 9.34
CA ALA A 151 -12.17 1.40 9.48
C ALA A 151 -12.04 0.92 10.92
N GLY A 152 -11.62 -0.31 11.15
CA GLY A 152 -11.14 -0.70 12.48
C GLY A 152 -9.88 0.08 12.85
N LYS A 153 -8.79 -0.14 12.11
CA LYS A 153 -7.46 0.48 12.29
C LYS A 153 -6.90 0.92 10.95
N LEU A 154 -6.05 1.95 10.94
CA LEU A 154 -5.29 2.29 9.74
C LEU A 154 -4.15 1.29 9.52
N TYR A 155 -3.39 0.99 10.57
CA TYR A 155 -2.19 0.15 10.46
C TYR A 155 -2.08 -0.85 11.61
N ARG A 156 -1.68 -2.07 11.28
CA ARG A 156 -1.33 -3.10 12.26
C ARG A 156 -0.05 -3.85 11.83
N SER A 157 0.96 -3.83 12.70
CA SER A 157 2.03 -4.83 12.67
C SER A 157 1.45 -6.20 13.02
N CYS A 158 1.76 -7.27 12.29
CA CYS A 158 1.17 -8.57 12.56
C CYS A 158 1.40 -9.06 13.99
N GLY A 159 0.33 -9.40 14.71
CA GLY A 159 0.41 -9.77 16.14
C GLY A 159 0.95 -11.18 16.40
N ASP A 160 0.69 -12.11 15.48
CA ASP A 160 0.88 -13.55 15.69
C ASP A 160 1.33 -14.28 14.40
N CYS A 161 2.06 -13.59 13.52
CA CYS A 161 2.56 -14.18 12.28
C CYS A 161 3.55 -15.33 12.52
N THR A 162 3.72 -16.19 11.52
CA THR A 162 4.81 -17.19 11.54
C THR A 162 6.16 -16.49 11.50
N ASN A 163 7.07 -16.88 12.41
CA ASN A 163 8.39 -16.26 12.61
C ASN A 163 8.29 -14.75 12.85
N ASN A 164 7.33 -14.34 13.69
CA ASN A 164 6.97 -12.93 13.88
C ASN A 164 8.14 -12.09 14.39
N GLU A 165 8.85 -12.59 15.41
CA GLU A 165 10.01 -11.93 16.00
C GLU A 165 11.14 -11.76 14.97
N GLN A 166 11.41 -12.79 14.16
CA GLN A 166 12.45 -12.75 13.14
C GLN A 166 12.10 -11.84 11.95
N LYS A 167 10.82 -11.55 11.76
CA LYS A 167 10.30 -10.62 10.74
C LYS A 167 10.04 -9.21 11.28
N SER A 168 10.65 -8.89 12.41
CA SER A 168 10.58 -7.59 13.08
C SER A 168 12.00 -6.97 13.17
N PRO A 169 12.15 -5.66 13.43
CA PRO A 169 11.11 -4.67 13.73
C PRO A 169 10.27 -4.27 12.51
N ARG A 170 9.02 -3.90 12.78
CA ARG A 170 8.08 -3.28 11.85
C ARG A 170 7.75 -1.87 12.29
N ASN A 171 8.29 -0.89 11.58
CA ASN A 171 8.08 0.51 11.90
C ASN A 171 6.96 1.11 11.05
N VAL A 172 6.32 2.15 11.58
CA VAL A 172 5.33 2.92 10.84
C VAL A 172 5.52 4.43 11.03
N ILE A 173 5.39 5.17 9.94
CA ILE A 173 5.37 6.62 9.92
C ILE A 173 4.01 7.05 9.37
N VAL A 174 3.26 7.84 10.13
CA VAL A 174 1.93 8.34 9.75
C VAL A 174 1.95 9.86 9.74
N GLU A 175 1.79 10.44 8.56
CA GLU A 175 1.92 11.89 8.33
C GLU A 175 0.68 12.44 7.64
N ASN A 176 0.07 13.48 8.22
CA ASN A 176 -1.05 14.19 7.59
C ASN A 176 -2.22 13.27 7.17
N VAL A 177 -2.53 12.27 7.99
CA VAL A 177 -3.65 11.34 7.74
C VAL A 177 -4.95 11.88 8.31
N ARG A 178 -6.03 11.72 7.55
CA ARG A 178 -7.39 12.06 7.94
C ARG A 178 -8.18 10.79 8.22
N ALA A 179 -8.55 10.58 9.48
CA ALA A 179 -9.17 9.34 9.94
C ALA A 179 -10.59 9.57 10.45
N PHE A 180 -11.59 9.08 9.73
CA PHE A 180 -13.00 9.30 10.05
C PHE A 180 -13.69 7.97 10.36
N GLY A 181 -14.51 7.95 11.42
CA GLY A 181 -15.26 6.75 11.78
C GLY A 181 -14.40 5.54 12.18
N LEU A 182 -13.18 5.72 12.71
CA LEU A 182 -12.40 4.58 13.19
C LEU A 182 -13.03 3.97 14.44
N THR A 183 -13.18 2.65 14.44
CA THR A 183 -13.80 1.91 15.55
C THR A 183 -12.76 1.39 16.55
N SER A 184 -11.46 1.54 16.27
CA SER A 184 -10.34 1.11 17.11
C SER A 184 -9.21 2.15 17.15
N ASP A 185 -7.97 1.69 17.34
CA ASP A 185 -6.76 2.51 17.35
C ASP A 185 -6.36 2.92 15.92
N LEU A 186 -5.68 4.06 15.74
CA LEU A 186 -5.11 4.41 14.44
C LEU A 186 -3.98 3.43 14.07
N VAL A 187 -3.04 3.24 14.98
CA VAL A 187 -1.84 2.40 14.80
C VAL A 187 -1.71 1.36 15.93
N GLY A 188 -1.42 0.12 15.57
CA GLY A 188 -1.01 -0.95 16.51
C GLY A 188 0.38 -1.52 16.19
N ILE A 189 1.32 -1.40 17.13
CA ILE A 189 2.71 -1.88 17.03
C ILE A 189 3.04 -2.95 18.08
N ASN A 190 3.98 -3.86 17.80
CA ASN A 190 4.46 -4.84 18.77
C ASN A 190 5.78 -4.38 19.42
N SER A 191 5.71 -3.64 20.52
CA SER A 191 6.90 -2.98 21.09
C SER A 191 7.95 -3.96 21.64
N ASN A 192 7.54 -5.17 22.05
CA ASN A 192 8.46 -6.22 22.47
C ASN A 192 9.32 -6.78 21.32
N PHE A 193 8.94 -6.55 20.06
CA PHE A 193 9.74 -6.89 18.89
C PHE A 193 10.47 -5.67 18.30
N GLY A 194 10.50 -4.55 19.02
CA GLY A 194 11.22 -3.34 18.62
C GLY A 194 10.46 -2.45 17.63
N ASP A 195 9.18 -2.74 17.36
CA ASP A 195 8.36 -1.89 16.50
C ASP A 195 8.25 -0.48 17.09
N THR A 196 8.29 0.53 16.20
CA THR A 196 8.09 1.94 16.55
C THR A 196 7.05 2.58 15.65
N ALA A 197 6.40 3.63 16.16
CA ALA A 197 5.47 4.43 15.38
C ALA A 197 5.80 5.92 15.53
N ILE A 198 5.79 6.66 14.43
CA ILE A 198 5.93 8.13 14.43
C ILE A 198 4.66 8.71 13.81
N ILE A 199 3.94 9.56 14.54
CA ILE A 199 2.68 10.16 14.08
C ILE A 199 2.75 11.68 14.16
N SER A 200 2.40 12.36 13.07
CA SER A 200 2.35 13.83 12.99
C SER A 200 1.27 14.32 12.02
N GLY A 201 0.81 15.56 12.21
CA GLY A 201 -0.12 16.26 11.31
C GLY A 201 -1.48 15.61 11.06
N SER A 202 -1.80 14.53 11.75
CA SER A 202 -2.99 13.71 11.51
C SER A 202 -4.18 14.21 12.35
N CYS A 203 -5.39 13.98 11.86
CA CYS A 203 -6.62 14.41 12.52
C CYS A 203 -7.74 13.41 12.29
N GLY A 204 -8.75 13.38 13.15
CA GLY A 204 -9.83 12.42 13.01
C GLY A 204 -10.53 12.01 14.29
N THR A 205 -11.22 10.87 14.20
CA THR A 205 -11.86 10.16 15.31
C THR A 205 -11.15 8.83 15.51
N THR A 206 -10.59 8.56 16.69
CA THR A 206 -9.89 7.31 17.03
C THR A 206 -10.15 6.94 18.49
N LYS A 207 -10.03 5.65 18.87
CA LYS A 207 -10.02 5.24 20.29
C LYS A 207 -8.66 5.46 20.96
N LYS A 208 -7.58 5.23 20.19
CA LYS A 208 -6.20 5.54 20.57
C LYS A 208 -5.42 6.00 19.34
N VAL A 209 -4.47 6.92 19.47
CA VAL A 209 -3.58 7.26 18.34
C VAL A 209 -2.57 6.14 18.10
N CYS A 210 -1.93 5.63 19.13
CA CYS A 210 -0.99 4.53 19.01
C CYS A 210 -1.12 3.58 20.18
N ALA A 211 -1.29 2.30 19.88
CA ALA A 211 -1.36 1.23 20.85
C ALA A 211 -0.16 0.29 20.69
N GLU A 212 0.44 -0.07 21.82
CA GLU A 212 1.44 -1.12 21.88
C GLU A 212 0.80 -2.45 22.21
N TYR A 213 1.37 -3.50 21.65
CA TYR A 213 0.98 -4.88 21.83
C TYR A 213 2.21 -5.72 22.17
N LYS A 214 1.96 -6.83 22.88
CA LYS A 214 2.89 -7.95 22.92
C LYS A 214 2.66 -8.80 21.68
N GLY A 215 3.58 -8.75 20.72
CA GLY A 215 3.63 -9.69 19.61
C GLY A 215 4.05 -11.08 20.08
N VAL A 216 3.57 -12.11 19.39
CA VAL A 216 3.92 -13.52 19.63
C VAL A 216 4.27 -14.18 18.30
N ASN A 217 5.04 -15.28 18.35
CA ASN A 217 5.17 -16.15 17.19
C ASN A 217 3.89 -17.00 17.06
N LYS A 218 3.46 -17.28 15.83
CA LYS A 218 2.27 -18.11 15.57
C LYS A 218 2.31 -19.41 16.37
N GLY A 219 1.20 -19.73 17.03
CA GLY A 219 1.06 -20.92 17.88
C GLY A 219 1.68 -20.80 19.28
N SER A 220 2.31 -19.66 19.63
CA SER A 220 2.93 -19.43 20.95
C SER A 220 2.05 -18.59 21.89
N GLY A 221 0.73 -18.69 21.75
CA GLY A 221 -0.25 -17.87 22.45
C GLY A 221 -0.88 -16.80 21.56
N SER A 222 -1.41 -15.74 22.17
CA SER A 222 -2.12 -14.65 21.47
C SER A 222 -1.47 -13.31 21.73
N SER A 223 -1.47 -12.44 20.71
CA SER A 223 -1.04 -11.05 20.88
C SER A 223 -2.01 -10.31 21.81
N SER A 224 -1.47 -9.50 22.72
CA SER A 224 -2.26 -8.76 23.71
C SER A 224 -1.88 -7.29 23.76
N LYS A 225 -2.85 -6.43 24.06
CA LYS A 225 -2.61 -4.99 24.19
C LYS A 225 -1.82 -4.71 25.47
N LEU A 226 -0.89 -3.76 25.40
CA LEU A 226 -0.08 -3.31 26.52
C LEU A 226 -0.55 -1.94 27.01
N ASP A 227 -0.39 -1.69 28.30
CA ASP A 227 -0.66 -0.39 28.92
C ASP A 227 0.59 0.51 28.88
N THR A 228 1.08 0.75 27.66
CA THR A 228 2.21 1.64 27.36
C THR A 228 2.03 2.27 25.99
N ASN A 229 2.76 3.35 25.76
CA ASN A 229 2.94 3.96 24.45
C ASN A 229 4.39 4.43 24.26
N ALA A 230 5.36 3.94 25.04
CA ALA A 230 6.79 4.27 25.00
C ALA A 230 7.39 4.38 23.58
N ASN A 231 7.07 3.45 22.68
CA ASN A 231 7.55 3.36 21.30
C ASN A 231 6.67 4.12 20.29
N CYS A 232 5.59 4.75 20.76
CA CYS A 232 4.82 5.71 19.99
C CYS A 232 5.45 7.10 20.15
N GLY A 233 5.95 7.65 19.05
CA GLY A 233 6.64 8.94 18.96
C GLY A 233 6.02 9.91 17.95
N GLY A 234 6.78 10.94 17.60
CA GLY A 234 6.27 12.11 16.87
C GLY A 234 5.39 13.00 17.74
N ASP A 235 4.91 14.10 17.16
CA ASP A 235 4.12 15.12 17.88
C ASP A 235 2.79 14.56 18.40
N GLN A 236 2.29 13.47 17.80
CA GLN A 236 0.95 12.96 18.09
C GLN A 236 0.94 11.52 18.63
N GLY A 237 2.05 10.77 18.60
CA GLY A 237 2.02 9.36 18.95
C GLY A 237 1.68 9.07 20.41
N LYS A 238 1.90 10.03 21.32
CA LYS A 238 1.53 9.93 22.73
C LYS A 238 0.11 10.39 23.05
N LEU A 239 -0.60 10.97 22.08
CA LEU A 239 -1.95 11.49 22.32
C LEU A 239 -2.93 10.34 22.58
N SER A 240 -3.90 10.59 23.47
CA SER A 240 -4.96 9.64 23.76
C SER A 240 -5.87 9.44 22.56
N VAL A 241 -6.21 10.50 21.82
CA VAL A 241 -7.01 10.47 20.60
C VAL A 241 -6.48 11.51 19.61
N LEU A 242 -6.82 11.36 18.32
CA LEU A 242 -6.47 12.38 17.32
C LEU A 242 -7.27 13.68 17.58
N PRO A 243 -6.69 14.86 17.27
CA PRO A 243 -7.47 16.09 17.22
C PRO A 243 -8.51 16.01 16.09
N THR A 244 -9.62 16.73 16.23
CA THR A 244 -10.62 16.84 15.17
C THR A 244 -10.02 17.49 13.91
N CYS A 245 -10.40 17.02 12.72
CA CYS A 245 -10.00 17.70 11.50
C CYS A 245 -10.63 19.09 11.39
N GLY A 246 -9.82 20.14 11.23
CA GLY A 246 -10.30 21.45 10.81
C GLY A 246 -11.01 21.37 9.45
N GLY A 247 -12.09 22.13 9.29
CA GLY A 247 -13.04 22.02 8.17
C GLY A 247 -12.41 22.01 6.77
N ALA A 248 -13.02 21.19 5.91
CA ALA A 248 -12.68 20.85 4.52
C ALA A 248 -11.46 19.92 4.33
N GLN A 249 -11.72 18.80 3.66
CA GLN A 249 -10.71 17.98 2.98
C GLN A 249 -9.97 18.84 1.95
N PRO A 250 -8.63 18.73 1.79
CA PRO A 250 -8.02 19.17 0.54
C PRO A 250 -8.68 18.31 -0.54
N THR A 251 -9.62 18.90 -1.27
CA THR A 251 -10.07 18.37 -2.54
C THR A 251 -8.83 18.16 -3.38
N ALA A 252 -8.58 16.93 -3.83
CA ALA A 252 -7.47 16.63 -4.73
C ALA A 252 -7.39 17.73 -5.77
N ALA A 253 -6.29 18.49 -5.77
CA ALA A 253 -6.13 19.60 -6.69
C ALA A 253 -6.26 19.02 -8.12
N PRO A 254 -7.07 19.62 -9.00
CA PRO A 254 -7.12 19.17 -10.38
C PRO A 254 -5.71 19.33 -10.95
N VAL A 255 -5.14 18.22 -11.41
CA VAL A 255 -3.91 18.25 -12.20
C VAL A 255 -4.21 19.11 -13.43
N SER A 256 -3.68 20.33 -13.43
CA SER A 256 -3.83 21.29 -14.51
C SER A 256 -3.24 20.69 -15.79
N THR A 257 -4.11 20.29 -16.72
CA THR A 257 -3.76 19.92 -18.08
C THR A 257 -3.24 21.15 -18.83
N ALA A 258 -1.93 21.35 -18.77
CA ALA A 258 -1.25 22.27 -19.68
C ALA A 258 -1.36 21.71 -21.11
N LYS A 259 -2.24 22.36 -21.88
CA LYS A 259 -2.46 22.18 -23.31
C LYS A 259 -1.21 22.62 -24.08
N THR A 260 -0.41 21.67 -24.56
CA THR A 260 0.61 21.93 -25.57
C THR A 260 0.11 21.47 -26.93
N SER A 261 -0.05 22.45 -27.82
CA SER A 261 -0.50 22.32 -29.19
C SER A 261 0.68 22.09 -30.16
N THR A 262 0.45 21.22 -31.14
CA THR A 262 1.13 21.06 -32.45
C THR A 262 2.56 20.49 -32.43
N THR A 263 2.98 19.55 -33.30
CA THR A 263 2.63 19.31 -34.71
C THR A 263 2.62 17.83 -35.11
N LYS A 264 1.69 17.52 -36.02
CA LYS A 264 1.46 16.31 -36.81
C LYS A 264 2.69 15.90 -37.65
N ALA A 265 3.10 14.63 -37.54
CA ALA A 265 3.83 13.92 -38.59
C ALA A 265 3.17 12.55 -38.81
N ALA A 266 2.67 12.36 -40.02
CA ALA A 266 2.03 11.13 -40.46
C ALA A 266 3.09 10.10 -40.89
N SER A 267 2.98 8.86 -40.44
CA SER A 267 3.54 7.72 -41.16
C SER A 267 2.54 6.56 -41.14
N THR A 268 2.12 6.21 -42.35
CA THR A 268 1.30 5.05 -42.70
C THR A 268 2.12 3.78 -42.54
N ALA A 269 1.69 2.87 -41.67
CA ALA A 269 2.17 1.48 -41.67
C ALA A 269 0.97 0.53 -41.71
N LYS A 270 0.93 -0.20 -42.81
CA LYS A 270 -0.10 -1.12 -43.28
C LYS A 270 -0.07 -2.43 -42.48
N ALA A 271 -1.23 -2.83 -41.96
CA ALA A 271 -1.45 -4.13 -41.35
C ALA A 271 -1.20 -5.27 -42.35
N THR A 272 -0.46 -6.30 -41.92
CA THR A 272 -0.36 -7.57 -42.63
C THR A 272 -0.54 -8.69 -41.63
N SER A 273 -1.62 -9.46 -41.80
CA SER A 273 -1.90 -10.68 -41.06
C SER A 273 -0.99 -11.81 -41.54
N THR A 274 -0.38 -12.55 -40.63
CA THR A 274 0.16 -13.88 -40.94
C THR A 274 -0.33 -14.92 -39.94
N LYS A 275 -0.81 -15.98 -40.57
CA LYS A 275 -1.57 -17.14 -40.10
C LYS A 275 -0.74 -18.05 -39.18
N ALA A 276 -1.45 -18.72 -38.28
CA ALA A 276 -0.96 -19.77 -37.39
C ALA A 276 -0.37 -20.96 -38.17
N THR A 277 0.75 -21.48 -37.67
CA THR A 277 1.29 -22.79 -38.05
C THR A 277 1.70 -23.53 -36.78
N THR A 278 0.97 -24.61 -36.50
CA THR A 278 1.27 -25.64 -35.52
C THR A 278 2.47 -26.47 -35.97
N LEU A 279 3.47 -26.66 -35.10
CA LEU A 279 4.45 -27.72 -35.26
C LEU A 279 4.68 -28.44 -33.92
N ALA A 280 4.35 -29.73 -33.93
CA ALA A 280 4.63 -30.68 -32.87
C ALA A 280 6.14 -30.91 -32.72
N THR A 281 6.63 -31.13 -31.51
CA THR A 281 7.96 -31.72 -31.31
C THR A 281 7.98 -32.60 -30.07
N LYS A 282 8.74 -33.68 -30.20
CA LYS A 282 8.64 -34.98 -29.53
C LYS A 282 9.24 -34.97 -28.12
N THR A 283 8.67 -35.83 -27.30
CA THR A 283 9.18 -36.33 -26.02
C THR A 283 10.54 -37.01 -26.18
N SER A 284 11.53 -36.63 -25.38
CA SER A 284 12.66 -37.49 -25.02
C SER A 284 13.06 -37.25 -23.57
N THR A 285 12.96 -38.30 -22.78
CA THR A 285 13.52 -38.45 -21.44
C THR A 285 15.04 -38.65 -21.52
N LYS A 286 15.82 -37.95 -20.69
CA LYS A 286 17.05 -38.49 -20.07
C LYS A 286 17.52 -37.63 -18.91
N THR A 287 18.02 -38.34 -17.91
CA THR A 287 18.32 -37.98 -16.53
C THR A 287 19.73 -37.39 -16.35
N SER A 288 19.83 -36.50 -15.35
CA SER A 288 20.97 -36.20 -14.44
C SER A 288 22.40 -35.97 -14.96
N ALA A 289 22.93 -34.75 -14.75
CA ALA A 289 24.19 -34.51 -14.02
C ALA A 289 24.39 -33.00 -13.74
N ALA A 290 24.90 -32.69 -12.55
CA ALA A 290 25.18 -31.34 -12.05
C ALA A 290 26.26 -30.61 -12.86
N ALA A 291 26.06 -29.30 -13.07
CA ALA A 291 27.07 -28.41 -13.64
C ALA A 291 27.13 -27.07 -12.90
N THR A 292 28.37 -26.69 -12.61
CA THR A 292 28.87 -25.59 -11.80
C THR A 292 28.49 -24.21 -12.36
N ALA A 293 28.09 -23.29 -11.49
CA ALA A 293 27.68 -21.93 -11.83
C ALA A 293 28.83 -21.08 -12.36
N THR A 294 28.70 -20.59 -13.60
CA THR A 294 29.50 -19.50 -14.16
C THR A 294 28.78 -18.16 -13.95
N LYS A 295 29.51 -17.18 -13.43
CA LYS A 295 29.09 -15.78 -13.25
C LYS A 295 28.68 -15.15 -14.58
N ASP A 296 27.39 -14.86 -14.73
CA ASP A 296 26.89 -14.00 -15.81
C ASP A 296 26.94 -12.53 -15.34
N SER A 297 27.62 -11.69 -16.11
CA SER A 297 27.75 -10.26 -15.87
C SER A 297 26.76 -9.56 -16.79
N SER A 298 25.56 -9.22 -16.27
CA SER A 298 24.53 -8.60 -17.11
C SER A 298 24.94 -7.16 -17.48
N SER A 299 25.10 -6.94 -18.79
CA SER A 299 25.35 -5.64 -19.38
C SER A 299 24.07 -4.80 -19.37
N GLY A 300 23.94 -3.93 -18.37
CA GLY A 300 22.88 -2.92 -18.29
C GLY A 300 23.39 -1.65 -17.63
N THR A 301 22.69 -0.54 -17.80
CA THR A 301 22.89 0.66 -16.97
C THR A 301 21.81 0.70 -15.88
N VAL A 302 22.16 1.11 -14.67
CA VAL A 302 21.29 1.23 -13.51
C VAL A 302 20.59 2.58 -13.55
N GLN A 303 19.26 2.59 -13.44
CA GLN A 303 18.48 3.83 -13.41
C GLN A 303 18.85 4.71 -12.21
N LYS A 304 18.56 6.00 -12.30
CA LYS A 304 18.74 6.93 -11.17
C LYS A 304 18.00 6.37 -9.94
N TRP A 305 18.65 6.43 -8.79
CA TRP A 305 18.24 5.85 -7.50
C TRP A 305 18.34 4.32 -7.37
N GLY A 306 18.77 3.59 -8.41
CA GLY A 306 19.01 2.15 -8.33
C GLY A 306 20.34 1.79 -7.66
N GLN A 307 20.44 0.57 -7.12
CA GLN A 307 21.70 0.05 -6.58
C GLN A 307 22.69 -0.23 -7.71
N CYS A 308 23.89 0.28 -7.59
CA CYS A 308 24.97 0.16 -8.58
C CYS A 308 26.26 -0.43 -7.97
N GLY A 309 26.22 -0.85 -6.71
CA GLY A 309 27.37 -1.45 -6.04
C GLY A 309 27.08 -1.85 -4.60
N GLY A 310 28.11 -2.41 -3.96
CA GLY A 310 28.04 -2.95 -2.59
C GLY A 310 28.66 -4.34 -2.50
N SER A 311 29.17 -4.71 -1.32
CA SER A 311 29.68 -6.06 -1.07
C SER A 311 28.62 -7.11 -1.36
N GLY A 312 28.90 -8.03 -2.29
CA GLY A 312 27.98 -9.09 -2.71
C GLY A 312 27.05 -8.72 -3.87
N TYR A 313 27.04 -7.47 -4.34
CA TYR A 313 26.24 -7.05 -5.48
C TYR A 313 26.82 -7.59 -6.79
N THR A 314 26.00 -8.28 -7.59
CA THR A 314 26.37 -8.90 -8.87
C THR A 314 25.67 -8.30 -10.08
N GLY A 315 24.92 -7.21 -9.89
CA GLY A 315 24.21 -6.52 -10.97
C GLY A 315 25.06 -5.48 -11.70
N ALA A 316 24.41 -4.73 -12.59
CA ALA A 316 25.02 -3.63 -13.33
C ALA A 316 25.61 -2.56 -12.39
N THR A 317 26.82 -2.08 -12.68
CA THR A 317 27.52 -1.07 -11.86
C THR A 317 27.59 0.31 -12.50
N ALA A 318 27.27 0.41 -13.79
CA ALA A 318 27.22 1.68 -14.50
C ALA A 318 25.83 2.31 -14.34
N CYS A 319 25.75 3.58 -13.95
CA CYS A 319 24.48 4.32 -13.90
C CYS A 319 24.07 4.82 -15.29
N VAL A 320 22.78 5.12 -15.46
CA VAL A 320 22.28 5.87 -16.62
C VAL A 320 22.97 7.23 -16.76
N SER A 321 23.01 7.74 -17.98
CA SER A 321 23.61 9.05 -18.27
C SER A 321 23.02 10.14 -17.36
N GLY A 322 23.89 10.92 -16.72
CA GLY A 322 23.51 11.98 -15.77
C GLY A 322 23.37 11.53 -14.32
N ALA A 323 23.63 10.26 -13.98
CA ALA A 323 23.72 9.77 -12.61
C ALA A 323 25.09 9.14 -12.30
N THR A 324 25.53 9.24 -11.05
CA THR A 324 26.83 8.71 -10.57
C THR A 324 26.62 7.68 -9.47
N CYS A 325 27.32 6.55 -9.58
CA CYS A 325 27.26 5.51 -8.56
C CYS A 325 27.96 5.97 -7.28
N THR A 326 27.18 6.38 -6.28
CA THR A 326 27.68 6.90 -5.01
C THR A 326 27.56 5.85 -3.92
N LYS A 327 28.67 5.52 -3.28
CA LYS A 327 28.72 4.56 -2.16
C LYS A 327 28.03 5.17 -0.94
N GLN A 328 27.03 4.47 -0.41
CA GLN A 328 26.34 4.85 0.83
C GLN A 328 26.94 4.10 2.03
N ASN A 329 27.21 2.80 1.86
CA ASN A 329 27.87 1.97 2.86
C ASN A 329 28.63 0.79 2.21
N ALA A 330 29.19 -0.11 3.02
CA ALA A 330 29.99 -1.24 2.54
C ALA A 330 29.21 -2.25 1.67
N TYR A 331 27.88 -2.31 1.81
CA TYR A 331 26.99 -3.26 1.15
C TYR A 331 26.08 -2.60 0.12
N TYR A 332 26.12 -1.26 -0.02
CA TYR A 332 25.20 -0.52 -0.86
C TYR A 332 25.81 0.76 -1.45
N SER A 333 25.75 0.87 -2.79
CA SER A 333 26.01 2.08 -3.58
C SER A 333 24.81 2.35 -4.49
N GLN A 334 24.46 3.62 -4.69
CA GLN A 334 23.26 4.05 -5.41
C GLN A 334 23.58 5.07 -6.50
N CYS A 335 22.87 5.02 -7.63
CA CYS A 335 22.95 6.05 -8.67
C CYS A 335 22.27 7.35 -8.22
N LEU A 336 23.00 8.46 -8.15
CA LEU A 336 22.50 9.79 -7.73
C LEU A 336 22.72 10.87 -8.81
#